data_AF-A0A6J4R0C5-F1
#
_entry.id   AF-A0A6J4R0C5-F1
#
_cell.length_a   1.000
_cell.length_b   1.000
_cell.length_c   1.000
_cell.angle_alpha   90.00
_cell.angle_beta   90.00
_cell.angle_gamma   90.00
#
_symmetry.space_group_name_H-M   'P 1'
#
loop_
_entity.id
_entity.type
_entity.pdbx_description
1 polymer ?
#
loop_
_entity_poly.entity_id
_entity_poly.type
_entity_poly.pdbx_seq_one_letter_code
_entity_poly.pdbx_strand_id
1 'polypeptide(L)'
;MGVRSIAKPALVVFLGLVLYVIASNVGAGWLYVIVAVLVGMVLVSVPLPWLAVRGVGVTRRAPVVATAGEPFECSLQIENGGRLPRYMLEVEDRFAGDTGRTIAMRVRRGATETVGYTVENPRRGIYAGGYVVVESRAPFGLFYGRSRTRAASDTVVYPRTFDVAGLPPSAVTDAEWGDKSESSTLHRGHGGEFWGVRDYRPGDPARLVAWKKSARGLTSGKLAVIELAQETHPPFVLAMSLDAGAPPEAREMVVSAGASLLLYAIGDGREVRADAGPENAPFPEEPTRDSALTWCAGLRASRPPATGGASVELRPSTRRPGPTGKTKVAEQPGASEVRAVVLVSCHEFAGPGPWMSQGEEQEFMQGVEARGRRVARLGAEVSEPWRI
;
A
#
# COMPACT_ATOMS: atom_id res chain seq x y z
N MET A 1 -6.82 28.83 -17.87
CA MET A 1 -8.07 29.47 -18.29
C MET A 1 -8.74 28.55 -19.30
N GLY A 2 -9.76 27.79 -18.89
CA GLY A 2 -10.55 27.00 -19.80
C GLY A 2 -11.99 27.45 -19.66
N VAL A 3 -12.52 28.14 -20.68
CA VAL A 3 -13.94 28.50 -20.83
C VAL A 3 -14.50 27.58 -21.89
N ARG A 4 -15.22 26.52 -21.55
CA ARG A 4 -16.00 25.75 -22.55
C ARG A 4 -17.34 25.27 -22.01
N SER A 5 -18.33 26.12 -22.24
CA SER A 5 -19.75 25.81 -22.47
C SER A 5 -20.28 26.96 -23.33
N ILE A 6 -19.92 26.99 -24.61
CA ILE A 6 -20.21 28.12 -25.52
C ILE A 6 -21.71 28.17 -25.89
N ALA A 7 -22.42 27.04 -25.85
CA ALA A 7 -23.80 26.94 -26.32
C ALA A 7 -24.80 27.83 -25.55
N LYS A 8 -24.74 27.84 -24.21
CA LYS A 8 -25.67 28.62 -23.37
C LYS A 8 -25.49 30.15 -23.52
N PRO A 9 -24.28 30.73 -23.36
CA PRO A 9 -24.10 32.16 -23.53
C PRO A 9 -24.34 32.60 -24.99
N ALA A 10 -23.94 31.80 -25.98
CA ALA A 10 -24.22 32.11 -27.39
C ALA A 10 -25.72 32.15 -27.69
N LEU A 11 -26.50 31.21 -27.14
CA LEU A 11 -27.96 31.21 -27.28
C LEU A 11 -28.59 32.47 -26.66
N VAL A 12 -28.16 32.88 -25.47
CA VAL A 12 -28.67 34.09 -24.81
C VAL A 12 -28.35 35.35 -25.61
N VAL A 13 -27.12 35.46 -26.13
CA VAL A 13 -26.70 36.58 -26.97
C VAL A 13 -27.47 36.59 -28.29
N PHE A 14 -27.63 35.43 -28.94
CA PHE A 14 -28.39 35.29 -30.18
C PHE A 14 -29.86 35.66 -29.98
N LEU A 15 -30.51 35.15 -28.93
CA LEU A 15 -31.89 35.49 -28.59
C LEU A 15 -32.03 37.00 -28.32
N GLY A 16 -31.09 37.59 -27.57
CA GLY A 16 -31.06 39.04 -27.35
C GLY A 16 -30.95 39.83 -28.66
N LEU A 17 -30.11 39.39 -29.60
CA LEU A 17 -29.96 40.01 -30.92
C LEU A 17 -31.24 39.90 -31.75
N VAL A 18 -31.87 38.72 -31.80
CA VAL A 18 -33.12 38.50 -32.52
C VAL A 18 -34.24 39.38 -31.95
N LEU A 19 -34.39 39.42 -30.62
CA LEU A 19 -35.39 40.26 -29.95
C LEU A 19 -35.15 41.74 -30.20
N TYR A 20 -33.89 42.18 -30.25
CA TYR A 20 -33.53 43.56 -30.57
C TYR A 20 -33.95 43.94 -31.99
N VAL A 21 -33.72 43.06 -32.98
CA VAL A 21 -34.14 43.28 -34.37
C VAL A 21 -35.67 43.34 -34.46
N ILE A 22 -36.38 42.44 -33.78
CA ILE A 22 -37.86 42.47 -33.74
C ILE A 22 -38.36 43.76 -33.08
N ALA A 23 -37.77 44.17 -31.94
CA ALA A 23 -38.11 45.42 -31.25
C ALA A 23 -37.92 46.65 -32.15
N SER A 24 -36.86 46.65 -32.97
CA SER A 24 -36.54 47.74 -33.90
C SER A 24 -37.55 47.83 -35.05
N ASN A 25 -38.03 46.70 -35.55
CA ASN A 25 -39.02 46.67 -36.64
C ASN A 25 -40.45 46.93 -36.17
N VAL A 26 -40.83 46.42 -34.99
CA VAL A 26 -42.21 46.50 -34.46
C VAL A 26 -42.44 47.78 -33.64
N GLY A 27 -41.39 48.41 -33.11
CA GLY A 27 -41.50 49.58 -32.25
C GLY A 27 -42.02 49.27 -30.83
N ALA A 28 -42.00 48.00 -30.41
CA ALA A 28 -42.51 47.59 -29.11
C ALA A 28 -41.49 47.87 -27.98
N GLY A 29 -41.75 48.92 -27.18
CA GLY A 29 -40.87 49.38 -26.10
C GLY A 29 -40.49 48.30 -25.06
N TRP A 30 -41.41 47.41 -24.69
CA TRP A 30 -41.17 46.35 -23.70
C TRP A 30 -40.13 45.30 -24.16
N LEU A 31 -39.95 45.10 -25.47
CA LEU A 31 -38.92 44.17 -25.98
C LEU A 31 -37.51 44.69 -25.69
N TYR A 32 -37.29 46.02 -25.72
CA TYR A 32 -36.02 46.61 -25.33
C TYR A 32 -35.70 46.37 -23.85
N VAL A 33 -36.72 46.34 -22.98
CA VAL A 33 -36.54 45.99 -21.56
C VAL A 33 -36.05 44.56 -21.41
N ILE A 34 -36.65 43.61 -22.15
CA ILE A 34 -36.21 42.21 -22.13
C ILE A 34 -34.77 42.09 -22.64
N VAL A 35 -34.42 42.76 -23.75
CA VAL A 35 -33.04 42.78 -24.26
C VAL A 35 -32.07 43.35 -23.23
N ALA A 36 -32.42 44.45 -22.55
CA ALA A 36 -31.59 45.04 -21.50
C ALA A 36 -31.38 44.08 -20.32
N VAL A 37 -32.41 43.32 -19.92
CA VAL A 37 -32.28 42.28 -18.88
C VAL A 37 -31.36 41.15 -19.33
N LEU A 38 -31.46 40.66 -20.57
CA LEU A 38 -30.57 39.62 -21.10
C LEU A 38 -29.11 40.11 -21.17
N VAL A 39 -28.88 41.34 -21.62
CA VAL A 39 -27.54 41.95 -21.63
C VAL A 39 -27.02 42.10 -20.20
N GLY A 40 -27.83 42.61 -19.27
CA GLY A 40 -27.47 42.70 -17.85
C GLY A 40 -27.11 41.35 -17.24
N MET A 41 -27.88 40.30 -17.54
CA MET A 41 -27.61 38.93 -17.13
C MET A 41 -26.24 38.45 -17.62
N VAL A 42 -25.90 38.70 -18.89
CA VAL A 42 -24.58 38.35 -19.46
C VAL A 42 -23.47 39.15 -18.77
N LEU A 43 -23.61 40.48 -18.64
CA LEU A 43 -22.62 41.36 -18.02
C LEU A 43 -22.32 40.95 -16.56
N VAL A 44 -23.34 40.54 -15.81
CA VAL A 44 -23.20 40.04 -14.44
C VAL A 44 -22.60 38.63 -14.40
N SER A 45 -22.94 37.77 -15.36
CA SER A 45 -22.47 36.38 -15.40
C SER A 45 -21.00 36.21 -15.76
N VAL A 46 -20.36 37.21 -16.38
CA VAL A 46 -18.94 37.11 -16.76
C VAL A 46 -18.00 37.21 -15.55
N PRO A 47 -18.05 38.26 -14.70
CA PRO A 47 -17.08 38.42 -13.62
C PRO A 47 -17.42 37.63 -12.35
N LEU A 48 -18.71 37.43 -12.04
CA LEU A 48 -19.13 36.87 -10.74
C LEU A 48 -18.62 35.44 -10.49
N PRO A 49 -18.70 34.48 -11.43
CA PRO A 49 -18.18 33.13 -11.22
C PRO A 49 -16.68 33.10 -10.89
N TRP A 50 -15.88 33.94 -11.57
CA TRP A 50 -14.44 34.05 -11.31
C TRP A 50 -14.14 34.70 -9.97
N LEU A 51 -14.88 35.75 -9.62
CA LEU A 51 -14.79 36.37 -8.29
C LEU A 51 -15.20 35.40 -7.19
N ALA A 52 -16.16 34.49 -7.44
CA ALA A 52 -16.70 33.55 -6.47
C ALA A 52 -15.68 32.49 -6.01
N VAL A 53 -14.83 32.01 -6.92
CA VAL A 53 -13.80 31.00 -6.61
C VAL A 53 -12.47 31.60 -6.14
N ARG A 54 -12.28 32.92 -6.27
CA ARG A 54 -11.05 33.60 -5.88
C ARG A 54 -10.95 33.76 -4.36
N GLY A 55 -9.80 33.41 -3.78
CA GLY A 55 -9.58 33.50 -2.34
C GLY A 55 -10.35 32.46 -1.53
N VAL A 56 -10.69 31.32 -2.16
CA VAL A 56 -11.26 30.15 -1.48
C VAL A 56 -10.13 29.21 -1.07
N GLY A 57 -9.95 29.05 0.24
CA GLY A 57 -9.08 28.04 0.84
C GLY A 57 -9.83 26.73 0.99
N VAL A 58 -9.15 25.60 0.80
CA VAL A 58 -9.73 24.28 1.05
C VAL A 58 -8.74 23.42 1.81
N THR A 59 -9.19 22.85 2.92
CA THR A 59 -8.44 21.85 3.68
C THR A 59 -9.23 20.56 3.77
N ARG A 60 -8.58 19.42 3.49
CA ARG A 60 -9.19 18.09 3.56
C ARG A 60 -8.97 17.50 4.96
N ARG A 61 -9.98 16.87 5.51
CA ARG A 61 -9.89 15.95 6.65
C ARG A 61 -10.31 14.57 6.16
N ALA A 62 -9.37 13.63 6.27
CA ALA A 62 -9.51 12.24 5.90
C ALA A 62 -8.91 11.38 7.03
N PRO A 63 -9.26 10.10 7.14
CA PRO A 63 -8.61 9.19 8.08
C PRO A 63 -7.11 9.10 7.81
N VAL A 64 -6.32 8.85 8.85
CA VAL A 64 -4.86 8.64 8.73
C VAL A 64 -4.56 7.30 8.06
N VAL A 65 -5.38 6.28 8.36
CA VAL A 65 -5.27 4.93 7.81
C VAL A 65 -6.63 4.48 7.28
N ALA A 66 -6.64 3.86 6.12
CA ALA A 66 -7.81 3.22 5.52
C ALA A 66 -7.39 1.92 4.82
N THR A 67 -8.36 1.09 4.41
CA THR A 67 -8.12 -0.17 3.69
C THR A 67 -8.63 -0.06 2.27
N ALA A 68 -7.90 -0.64 1.30
CA ALA A 68 -8.32 -0.63 -0.09
C ALA A 68 -9.67 -1.33 -0.30
N GLY A 69 -10.55 -0.64 -1.02
CA GLY A 69 -11.92 -1.09 -1.30
C GLY A 69 -12.89 -1.05 -0.10
N GLU A 70 -12.49 -0.49 1.05
CA GLU A 70 -13.40 -0.17 2.14
C GLU A 70 -13.75 1.33 2.11
N PRO A 71 -15.03 1.70 2.04
CA PRO A 71 -15.42 3.10 1.92
C PRO A 71 -15.08 3.88 3.19
N PHE A 72 -14.69 5.15 3.05
CA PHE A 72 -14.46 6.04 4.19
C PHE A 72 -14.95 7.47 3.94
N GLU A 73 -15.35 8.12 5.03
CA GLU A 73 -15.82 9.50 5.02
C GLU A 73 -14.67 10.51 4.96
N CYS A 74 -14.81 11.49 4.09
CA CYS A 74 -13.96 12.66 4.00
C CYS A 74 -14.78 13.91 4.30
N SER A 75 -14.11 14.95 4.79
CA SER A 75 -14.71 16.28 4.85
C SER A 75 -13.77 17.35 4.30
N LEU A 76 -14.35 18.32 3.60
CA LEU A 76 -13.68 19.49 3.06
C LEU A 76 -14.11 20.69 3.86
N GLN A 77 -13.14 21.38 4.45
CA GLN A 77 -13.37 22.68 5.06
C GLN A 77 -13.03 23.76 4.04
N ILE A 78 -14.05 24.51 3.64
CA ILE A 78 -13.99 25.54 2.62
C ILE A 78 -14.00 26.88 3.33
N GLU A 79 -12.87 27.60 3.23
CA GLU A 79 -12.67 28.89 3.85
C GLU A 79 -12.84 30.00 2.82
N ASN A 80 -13.61 31.04 3.18
CA ASN A 80 -13.77 32.23 2.35
C ASN A 80 -12.94 33.41 2.88
N GLY A 81 -11.75 33.61 2.32
CA GLY A 81 -10.88 34.76 2.58
C GLY A 81 -11.28 36.04 1.82
N GLY A 82 -12.35 35.99 1.03
CA GLY A 82 -12.86 37.13 0.26
C GLY A 82 -13.70 38.11 1.08
N ARG A 83 -14.00 39.27 0.49
CA ARG A 83 -14.87 40.30 1.10
C ARG A 83 -16.37 40.06 0.91
N LEU A 84 -16.75 39.10 0.06
CA LEU A 84 -18.15 38.79 -0.28
C LEU A 84 -18.46 37.32 0.05
N PRO A 85 -19.72 36.97 0.40
CA PRO A 85 -20.13 35.58 0.52
C PRO A 85 -19.98 34.84 -0.81
N ARG A 86 -19.69 33.54 -0.75
CA ARG A 86 -19.61 32.65 -1.92
C ARG A 86 -20.85 31.78 -1.96
N TYR A 87 -21.39 31.58 -3.14
CA TYR A 87 -22.62 30.81 -3.36
C TYR A 87 -22.36 29.70 -4.37
N MET A 88 -23.01 28.56 -4.15
CA MET A 88 -23.03 27.44 -5.09
C MET A 88 -21.60 27.09 -5.56
N LEU A 89 -20.75 26.75 -4.59
CA LEU A 89 -19.41 26.24 -4.86
C LEU A 89 -19.51 24.73 -5.03
N GLU A 90 -19.32 24.27 -6.25
CA GLU A 90 -19.11 22.86 -6.56
C GLU A 90 -17.65 22.53 -6.24
N VAL A 91 -17.44 21.48 -5.46
CA VAL A 91 -16.11 21.04 -5.04
C VAL A 91 -15.91 19.61 -5.50
N GLU A 92 -14.95 19.42 -6.40
CA GLU A 92 -14.51 18.11 -6.88
C GLU A 92 -13.16 17.80 -6.25
N ASP A 93 -13.09 16.71 -5.52
CA ASP A 93 -11.87 16.21 -4.92
C ASP A 93 -11.47 14.85 -5.53
N ARG A 94 -10.28 14.79 -6.13
CA ARG A 94 -9.71 13.54 -6.64
C ARG A 94 -8.73 13.01 -5.62
N PHE A 95 -9.15 11.98 -4.91
CA PHE A 95 -8.43 11.44 -3.76
C PHE A 95 -8.55 9.92 -3.68
N ALA A 96 -7.49 9.25 -3.25
CA ALA A 96 -7.45 7.79 -3.12
C ALA A 96 -7.87 7.01 -4.38
N GLY A 97 -7.66 7.57 -5.58
CA GLY A 97 -8.06 6.91 -6.84
C GLY A 97 -9.56 7.04 -7.18
N ASP A 98 -10.33 7.78 -6.37
CA ASP A 98 -11.74 8.08 -6.56
C ASP A 98 -11.97 9.59 -6.74
N THR A 99 -13.19 9.99 -7.11
CA THR A 99 -13.60 11.40 -7.27
C THR A 99 -14.83 11.72 -6.43
N GLY A 100 -14.61 12.39 -5.30
CA GLY A 100 -15.65 12.96 -4.47
C GLY A 100 -16.20 14.25 -5.07
N ARG A 101 -17.51 14.43 -5.05
CA ARG A 101 -18.17 15.67 -5.47
C ARG A 101 -19.14 16.14 -4.40
N THR A 102 -19.07 17.42 -4.08
CA THR A 102 -19.97 18.02 -3.11
C THR A 102 -20.24 19.48 -3.42
N ILE A 103 -21.26 20.06 -2.80
CA ILE A 103 -21.70 21.42 -3.07
C ILE A 103 -21.81 22.17 -1.74
N ALA A 104 -21.07 23.28 -1.62
CA ALA A 104 -21.25 24.26 -0.57
C ALA A 104 -22.23 25.34 -1.06
N MET A 105 -23.40 25.39 -0.44
CA MET A 105 -24.46 26.29 -0.88
C MET A 105 -24.12 27.75 -0.59
N ARG A 106 -23.52 28.03 0.58
CA ARG A 106 -23.17 29.39 0.97
C ARG A 106 -22.08 29.46 2.04
N VAL A 107 -20.90 29.91 1.62
CA VAL A 107 -19.78 30.23 2.51
C VAL A 107 -19.83 31.72 2.86
N ARG A 108 -20.17 32.05 4.11
CA ARG A 108 -20.18 33.44 4.59
C ARG A 108 -18.79 34.07 4.51
N ARG A 109 -18.71 35.41 4.50
CA ARG A 109 -17.44 36.15 4.54
C ARG A 109 -16.66 35.78 5.81
N GLY A 110 -15.39 35.39 5.66
CA GLY A 110 -14.51 35.06 6.79
C GLY A 110 -14.98 33.85 7.61
N ALA A 111 -15.87 33.03 7.05
CA ALA A 111 -16.36 31.82 7.67
C ALA A 111 -15.84 30.59 6.93
N THR A 112 -15.92 29.46 7.62
CA THR A 112 -15.58 28.14 7.10
C THR A 112 -16.86 27.30 7.03
N GLU A 113 -17.11 26.69 5.88
CA GLU A 113 -18.18 25.70 5.70
C GLU A 113 -17.54 24.32 5.58
N THR A 114 -18.07 23.33 6.30
CA THR A 114 -17.59 21.94 6.22
C THR A 114 -18.60 21.12 5.44
N VAL A 115 -18.13 20.42 4.41
CA VAL A 115 -18.97 19.56 3.59
C VAL A 115 -18.35 18.17 3.53
N GLY A 116 -19.17 17.14 3.74
CA GLY A 116 -18.76 15.73 3.69
C GLY A 116 -18.90 15.13 2.30
N TYR A 117 -18.11 14.10 2.03
CA TYR A 117 -18.29 13.17 0.92
C TYR A 117 -17.63 11.82 1.25
N THR A 118 -18.15 10.74 0.69
CA THR A 118 -17.61 9.39 0.86
C THR A 118 -16.68 9.05 -0.30
N VAL A 119 -15.55 8.41 0.00
CA VAL A 119 -14.74 7.70 -0.99
C VAL A 119 -15.21 6.25 -1.00
N GLU A 120 -15.73 5.78 -2.12
CA GLU A 120 -16.42 4.48 -2.19
C GLU A 120 -15.45 3.32 -2.38
N ASN A 121 -14.45 3.52 -3.24
CA ASN A 121 -13.49 2.46 -3.58
C ASN A 121 -12.06 3.01 -3.58
N PRO A 122 -11.48 3.23 -2.39
CA PRO A 122 -10.13 3.75 -2.29
C PRO A 122 -9.12 2.73 -2.81
N ARG A 123 -8.18 3.21 -3.62
CA ARG A 123 -7.03 2.44 -4.09
C ARG A 123 -5.92 2.49 -3.04
N ARG A 124 -5.21 1.38 -2.87
CA ARG A 124 -4.03 1.32 -2.01
C ARG A 124 -2.99 2.33 -2.47
N GLY A 125 -2.34 2.98 -1.51
CA GLY A 125 -1.37 4.04 -1.77
C GLY A 125 -1.05 4.89 -0.54
N ILE A 126 0.07 5.60 -0.61
CA ILE A 126 0.44 6.64 0.35
C ILE A 126 0.05 8.00 -0.24
N TYR A 127 -0.91 8.70 0.40
CA TYR A 127 -1.47 9.94 -0.10
C TYR A 127 -1.11 11.14 0.78
N ALA A 128 0.03 11.78 0.46
CA ALA A 128 0.56 12.99 1.09
C ALA A 128 -0.11 14.31 0.63
N GLY A 129 -1.27 14.23 -0.05
CA GLY A 129 -2.02 15.40 -0.48
C GLY A 129 -2.89 15.17 -1.70
N GLY A 130 -3.17 16.24 -2.42
CA GLY A 130 -3.94 16.21 -3.65
C GLY A 130 -4.34 17.60 -4.12
N TYR A 131 -5.20 17.63 -5.13
CA TYR A 131 -5.77 18.87 -5.62
C TYR A 131 -7.28 18.80 -5.55
N VAL A 132 -7.86 19.82 -4.93
CA VAL A 132 -9.29 20.06 -4.93
C VAL A 132 -9.58 21.10 -5.99
N VAL A 133 -10.61 20.83 -6.79
CA VAL A 133 -11.11 21.76 -7.79
C VAL A 133 -12.37 22.41 -7.22
N VAL A 134 -12.34 23.74 -7.13
CA VAL A 134 -13.52 24.52 -6.74
C VAL A 134 -14.04 25.21 -7.99
N GLU A 135 -15.31 25.01 -8.29
CA GLU A 135 -16.01 25.58 -9.41
C GLU A 135 -17.25 26.33 -8.94
N SER A 136 -17.60 27.43 -9.60
CA SER A 136 -18.87 28.09 -9.38
C SER A 136 -19.46 28.50 -10.71
N ARG A 137 -20.76 28.28 -10.84
CA ARG A 137 -21.60 28.69 -11.97
C ARG A 137 -22.56 29.82 -11.59
N ALA A 138 -22.52 30.28 -10.34
CA ALA A 138 -23.46 31.29 -9.84
C ALA A 138 -23.23 32.66 -10.49
N PRO A 139 -24.31 33.46 -10.70
CA PRO A 139 -25.70 33.16 -10.31
C PRO A 139 -26.54 32.48 -11.40
N PHE A 140 -26.20 32.66 -12.69
CA PHE A 140 -27.08 32.26 -13.80
C PHE A 140 -26.62 31.03 -14.60
N GLY A 141 -25.42 30.51 -14.33
CA GLY A 141 -24.88 29.33 -15.01
C GLY A 141 -24.49 29.52 -16.48
N LEU A 142 -24.38 30.76 -16.96
CA LEU A 142 -23.93 31.08 -18.32
C LEU A 142 -22.42 30.89 -18.49
N PHE A 143 -21.66 31.21 -17.45
CA PHE A 143 -20.20 31.02 -17.38
C PHE A 143 -19.86 30.31 -16.07
N TYR A 144 -18.62 29.85 -15.98
CA TYR A 144 -18.09 29.24 -14.76
C TYR A 144 -16.72 29.81 -14.42
N GLY A 145 -16.46 29.92 -13.12
CA GLY A 145 -15.14 30.19 -12.57
C GLY A 145 -14.61 28.89 -11.98
N ARG A 146 -13.34 28.58 -12.24
CA ARG A 146 -12.69 27.38 -11.70
C ARG A 146 -11.36 27.77 -11.06
N SER A 147 -11.16 27.31 -9.84
CA SER A 147 -9.90 27.39 -9.10
C SER A 147 -9.42 25.98 -8.75
N ARG A 148 -8.11 25.81 -8.63
CA ARG A 148 -7.49 24.57 -8.21
C ARG A 148 -6.62 24.87 -6.99
N THR A 149 -6.92 24.23 -5.87
CA THR A 149 -6.23 24.43 -4.60
C THR A 149 -5.58 23.12 -4.19
N ARG A 150 -4.36 23.19 -3.65
CA ARG A 150 -3.70 22.01 -3.07
C ARG A 150 -4.30 21.75 -1.70
N ALA A 151 -4.73 20.51 -1.45
CA ALA A 151 -5.15 20.06 -0.13
C ALA A 151 -4.08 19.10 0.39
N ALA A 152 -3.55 19.38 1.58
CA ALA A 152 -2.70 18.44 2.29
C ALA A 152 -3.57 17.30 2.86
N SER A 153 -3.00 16.11 2.92
CA SER A 153 -3.57 14.93 3.57
C SER A 153 -2.41 13.98 3.85
N ASP A 154 -2.47 13.21 4.94
CA ASP A 154 -1.47 12.18 5.26
C ASP A 154 -2.18 10.84 5.45
N THR A 155 -2.90 10.40 4.42
CA THR A 155 -3.69 9.16 4.47
C THR A 155 -2.89 8.03 3.83
N VAL A 156 -2.76 6.93 4.54
CA VAL A 156 -2.21 5.68 4.01
C VAL A 156 -3.36 4.71 3.79
N VAL A 157 -3.56 4.27 2.56
CA VAL A 157 -4.53 3.23 2.22
C VAL A 157 -3.78 1.90 2.12
N TYR A 158 -3.96 1.05 3.13
CA TYR A 158 -3.39 -0.29 3.19
C TYR A 158 -3.99 -1.21 2.12
N PRO A 159 -3.24 -2.23 1.65
CA PRO A 159 -3.83 -3.28 0.85
C PRO A 159 -4.93 -4.01 1.64
N ARG A 160 -5.85 -4.64 0.92
CA ARG A 160 -6.75 -5.62 1.53
C ARG A 160 -5.92 -6.81 1.99
N THR A 161 -6.27 -7.38 3.14
CA THR A 161 -5.62 -8.58 3.68
C THR A 161 -6.63 -9.69 3.87
N PHE A 162 -6.14 -10.92 3.89
CA PHE A 162 -6.91 -12.14 4.08
C PHE A 162 -6.41 -12.89 5.33
N ASP A 163 -7.28 -13.68 5.93
CA ASP A 163 -6.94 -14.51 7.09
C ASP A 163 -6.22 -15.78 6.64
N VAL A 164 -4.90 -15.80 6.88
CA VAL A 164 -4.01 -16.91 6.50
C VAL A 164 -4.06 -18.04 7.49
N ALA A 165 -4.40 -19.24 7.02
CA ALA A 165 -4.50 -20.44 7.86
C ALA A 165 -3.13 -21.05 8.20
N GLY A 166 -2.12 -20.82 7.35
CA GLY A 166 -0.76 -21.30 7.53
C GLY A 166 0.16 -20.86 6.41
N LEU A 167 1.48 -20.89 6.66
CA LEU A 167 2.46 -20.69 5.59
C LEU A 167 2.48 -21.90 4.65
N PRO A 168 2.82 -21.72 3.35
CA PRO A 168 2.95 -22.82 2.41
C PRO A 168 3.85 -23.94 2.97
N PRO A 169 3.47 -25.23 2.87
CA PRO A 169 4.24 -26.34 3.43
C PRO A 169 5.70 -26.39 2.97
N SER A 170 5.96 -25.96 1.72
CA SER A 170 7.30 -25.83 1.12
C SER A 170 8.17 -24.73 1.73
N ALA A 171 7.56 -23.75 2.42
CA ALA A 171 8.27 -22.73 3.21
C ALA A 171 8.54 -23.19 4.66
N VAL A 172 7.90 -24.27 5.12
CA VAL A 172 8.00 -24.81 6.47
C VAL A 172 8.83 -26.10 6.52
N THR A 173 9.00 -26.79 5.39
CA THR A 173 9.67 -28.11 5.28
C THR A 173 11.20 -28.03 5.33
N ASP A 174 11.75 -27.41 6.37
CA ASP A 174 13.13 -27.65 6.81
C ASP A 174 13.21 -28.76 7.88
N ALA A 175 12.09 -29.33 8.34
CA ALA A 175 12.08 -30.31 9.43
C ALA A 175 12.04 -31.79 9.01
N GLU A 176 11.51 -32.17 7.83
CA GLU A 176 11.12 -33.58 7.60
C GLU A 176 11.78 -34.33 6.44
N TRP A 177 12.48 -33.68 5.50
CA TRP A 177 12.90 -34.36 4.26
C TRP A 177 14.36 -34.15 3.83
N GLY A 178 15.27 -34.20 4.79
CA GLY A 178 16.71 -34.29 4.55
C GLY A 178 17.33 -35.17 5.63
N ASP A 179 18.32 -35.95 5.24
CA ASP A 179 19.05 -36.94 6.04
C ASP A 179 19.17 -36.61 7.54
N LYS A 180 19.09 -37.63 8.41
CA LYS A 180 19.27 -37.52 9.88
C LYS A 180 20.69 -37.10 10.32
N SER A 181 21.45 -36.46 9.43
CA SER A 181 22.76 -35.90 9.67
C SER A 181 22.74 -34.46 9.16
N GLU A 182 22.85 -33.51 10.09
CA GLU A 182 23.13 -32.08 9.84
C GLU A 182 21.96 -31.16 9.42
N SER A 183 20.84 -31.19 10.16
CA SER A 183 19.95 -30.00 10.24
C SER A 183 20.58 -28.93 11.15
N SER A 184 21.42 -28.08 10.58
CA SER A 184 22.14 -26.99 11.27
C SER A 184 21.28 -25.78 11.68
N THR A 185 19.95 -25.89 11.69
CA THR A 185 19.05 -24.81 12.14
C THR A 185 18.79 -24.83 13.63
N LEU A 186 18.99 -25.96 14.30
CA LEU A 186 18.80 -26.08 15.73
C LEU A 186 20.07 -25.55 16.43
N HIS A 187 19.93 -24.56 17.29
CA HIS A 187 21.00 -24.13 18.18
C HIS A 187 20.85 -24.85 19.52
N ARG A 188 21.94 -25.04 20.27
CA ARG A 188 21.84 -25.51 21.65
C ARG A 188 21.01 -24.51 22.46
N GLY A 189 19.89 -24.96 23.04
CA GLY A 189 18.94 -24.10 23.73
C GLY A 189 18.14 -24.80 24.83
N HIS A 190 17.01 -24.19 25.19
CA HIS A 190 16.10 -24.67 26.23
C HIS A 190 14.71 -25.06 25.69
N GLY A 191 14.58 -25.32 24.37
CA GLY A 191 13.33 -25.76 23.74
C GLY A 191 12.99 -27.22 24.00
N GLY A 192 11.95 -27.75 23.35
CA GLY A 192 11.47 -29.12 23.59
C GLY A 192 12.17 -30.23 22.82
N GLU A 193 12.85 -29.93 21.72
CA GLU A 193 13.40 -30.94 20.80
C GLU A 193 14.80 -31.43 21.20
N PHE A 194 15.12 -32.67 20.83
CA PHE A 194 16.43 -33.27 21.10
C PHE A 194 17.49 -32.70 20.14
N TRP A 195 18.54 -32.08 20.69
CA TRP A 195 19.69 -31.59 19.91
C TRP A 195 20.85 -32.59 19.91
N GLY A 196 21.19 -33.14 21.07
CA GLY A 196 22.36 -33.99 21.18
C GLY A 196 22.59 -34.53 22.59
N VAL A 197 23.75 -35.13 22.80
CA VAL A 197 24.15 -35.64 24.12
C VAL A 197 25.57 -35.25 24.42
N ARG A 198 25.79 -34.67 25.60
CA ARG A 198 27.14 -34.33 26.11
C ARG A 198 27.38 -34.90 27.50
N ASP A 199 28.61 -34.76 27.99
CA ASP A 199 28.96 -35.09 29.37
C ASP A 199 28.29 -34.11 30.36
N TYR A 200 27.85 -34.69 31.49
CA TYR A 200 27.26 -33.97 32.61
C TYR A 200 28.22 -32.97 33.20
N ARG A 201 27.72 -31.77 33.50
CA ARG A 201 28.42 -30.73 34.24
C ARG A 201 27.63 -30.40 35.51
N PRO A 202 28.30 -30.10 36.63
CA PRO A 202 27.63 -29.62 37.84
C PRO A 202 26.73 -28.41 37.52
N GLY A 203 25.45 -28.51 37.87
CA GLY A 203 24.42 -27.51 37.54
C GLY A 203 23.45 -27.94 36.44
N ASP A 204 23.71 -29.05 35.73
CA ASP A 204 22.78 -29.58 34.75
C ASP A 204 21.53 -30.18 35.43
N PRO A 205 20.33 -29.94 34.88
CA PRO A 205 19.09 -30.42 35.48
C PRO A 205 18.97 -31.94 35.35
N ALA A 206 18.68 -32.62 36.47
CA ALA A 206 18.60 -34.08 36.53
C ALA A 206 17.57 -34.69 35.56
N ARG A 207 16.52 -33.93 35.19
CA ARG A 207 15.50 -34.35 34.21
C ARG A 207 16.04 -34.60 32.81
N LEU A 208 17.18 -33.99 32.47
CA LEU A 208 17.80 -34.14 31.15
C LEU A 208 18.90 -35.21 31.15
N VAL A 209 19.13 -35.92 32.25
CA VAL A 209 20.12 -37.01 32.28
C VAL A 209 19.64 -38.18 31.44
N ALA A 210 20.43 -38.57 30.44
CA ALA A 210 20.17 -39.74 29.62
C ALA A 210 20.52 -41.02 30.41
N TRP A 211 19.66 -41.43 31.34
CA TRP A 211 19.91 -42.54 32.27
C TRP A 211 20.32 -43.83 31.57
N LYS A 212 19.68 -44.18 30.45
CA LYS A 212 20.01 -45.40 29.67
C LYS A 212 21.41 -45.36 29.04
N LYS A 213 21.91 -44.19 28.65
CA LYS A 213 23.28 -44.02 28.12
C LYS A 213 24.29 -43.98 29.26
N SER A 214 23.95 -43.27 30.33
CA SER A 214 24.76 -43.13 31.54
C SER A 214 24.98 -44.46 32.27
N ALA A 215 23.98 -45.34 32.27
CA ALA A 215 24.07 -46.68 32.90
C ALA A 215 25.18 -47.54 32.29
N ARG A 216 25.48 -47.40 31.00
CA ARG A 216 26.58 -48.12 30.33
C ARG A 216 27.98 -47.54 30.65
N GLY A 217 28.04 -46.30 31.12
CA GLY A 217 29.28 -45.60 31.50
C GLY A 217 29.47 -45.48 33.03
N LEU A 218 28.61 -46.12 33.82
CA LEU A 218 28.56 -45.95 35.28
C LEU A 218 29.84 -46.42 35.98
N THR A 219 30.50 -47.44 35.42
CA THR A 219 31.83 -47.92 35.85
C THR A 219 32.94 -46.88 35.69
N SER A 220 32.75 -45.88 34.83
CA SER A 220 33.70 -44.79 34.58
C SER A 220 33.27 -43.46 35.21
N GLY A 221 32.16 -43.43 35.95
CA GLY A 221 31.65 -42.22 36.63
C GLY A 221 31.17 -41.09 35.71
N LYS A 222 30.97 -41.35 34.41
CA LYS A 222 30.56 -40.33 33.43
C LYS A 222 29.06 -40.39 33.17
N LEU A 223 28.34 -39.35 33.56
CA LEU A 223 26.93 -39.16 33.24
C LEU A 223 26.79 -38.39 31.93
N ALA A 224 25.77 -38.72 31.16
CA ALA A 224 25.45 -38.07 29.89
C ALA A 224 24.14 -37.28 30.03
N VAL A 225 24.11 -36.06 29.49
CA VAL A 225 22.97 -35.14 29.53
C VAL A 225 22.49 -34.86 28.12
N ILE A 226 21.17 -34.92 27.93
CA ILE A 226 20.46 -34.53 26.72
C ILE A 226 20.55 -33.01 26.58
N GLU A 227 21.07 -32.56 25.46
CA GLU A 227 20.97 -31.16 25.05
C GLU A 227 19.68 -30.98 24.26
N LEU A 228 18.97 -29.90 24.57
CA LEU A 228 17.75 -29.53 23.89
C LEU A 228 18.07 -28.50 22.81
N ALA A 229 17.31 -28.53 21.72
CA ALA A 229 17.38 -27.54 20.69
C ALA A 229 16.67 -26.25 21.12
N GLN A 230 17.09 -25.12 20.57
CA GLN A 230 16.36 -23.87 20.66
C GLN A 230 15.18 -23.92 19.68
N GLU A 231 13.97 -23.59 20.16
CA GLU A 231 12.84 -23.32 19.27
C GLU A 231 13.11 -22.02 18.53
N THR A 232 13.59 -22.13 17.30
CA THR A 232 13.75 -21.02 16.37
C THR A 232 12.78 -21.24 15.21
N HIS A 233 11.82 -20.33 15.03
CA HIS A 233 11.05 -20.31 13.81
C HIS A 233 11.99 -19.90 12.67
N PRO A 234 12.04 -20.65 11.56
CA PRO A 234 12.93 -20.29 10.46
C PRO A 234 12.54 -18.91 9.89
N PRO A 235 13.53 -18.09 9.48
CA PRO A 235 13.27 -16.79 8.90
C PRO A 235 12.41 -16.92 7.65
N PHE A 236 11.43 -16.04 7.50
CA PHE A 236 10.50 -16.00 6.39
C PHE A 236 10.92 -14.92 5.38
N VAL A 237 11.20 -15.34 4.15
CA VAL A 237 11.59 -14.42 3.07
C VAL A 237 10.55 -14.44 1.95
N LEU A 238 9.99 -13.28 1.64
CA LEU A 238 8.96 -13.08 0.63
C LEU A 238 9.53 -12.30 -0.57
N ALA A 239 9.30 -12.79 -1.78
CA ALA A 239 9.55 -12.05 -3.01
C ALA A 239 8.21 -11.78 -3.71
N MET A 240 7.92 -10.53 -4.05
CA MET A 240 6.72 -10.12 -4.78
C MET A 240 7.08 -9.63 -6.17
N SER A 241 6.49 -10.23 -7.20
CA SER A 241 6.63 -9.76 -8.57
C SER A 241 5.44 -8.90 -8.97
N LEU A 242 5.67 -7.61 -9.23
CA LEU A 242 4.65 -6.60 -9.56
C LEU A 242 4.80 -6.09 -11.01
N ASP A 243 4.87 -7.01 -11.98
CA ASP A 243 5.16 -6.66 -13.38
C ASP A 243 4.21 -5.59 -13.94
N ALA A 244 4.79 -4.51 -14.48
CA ALA A 244 4.05 -3.41 -15.09
C ALA A 244 3.15 -3.81 -16.27
N GLY A 245 3.48 -4.89 -16.97
CA GLY A 245 2.64 -5.47 -18.02
C GLY A 245 1.42 -6.23 -17.50
N ALA A 246 1.39 -6.61 -16.21
CA ALA A 246 0.33 -7.41 -15.64
C ALA A 246 -0.93 -6.58 -15.37
N PRO A 247 -2.13 -7.19 -15.47
CA PRO A 247 -3.38 -6.53 -15.12
C PRO A 247 -3.30 -5.87 -13.73
N PRO A 248 -3.83 -4.64 -13.55
CA PRO A 248 -3.83 -3.98 -12.26
C PRO A 248 -4.38 -4.87 -11.13
N GLU A 249 -5.45 -5.59 -11.39
CA GLU A 249 -6.11 -6.47 -10.43
C GLU A 249 -5.18 -7.60 -9.93
N ALA A 250 -4.37 -8.17 -10.83
CA ALA A 250 -3.41 -9.20 -10.49
C ALA A 250 -2.27 -8.67 -9.61
N ARG A 251 -1.79 -7.45 -9.91
CA ARG A 251 -0.78 -6.77 -9.07
C ARG A 251 -1.35 -6.46 -7.69
N GLU A 252 -2.58 -5.97 -7.61
CA GLU A 252 -3.24 -5.73 -6.33
C GLU A 252 -3.41 -7.02 -5.52
N MET A 253 -3.68 -8.15 -6.18
CA MET A 253 -3.77 -9.45 -5.53
C MET A 253 -2.42 -9.92 -4.99
N VAL A 254 -1.32 -9.76 -5.75
CA VAL A 254 0.04 -10.05 -5.26
C VAL A 254 0.36 -9.25 -4.00
N VAL A 255 0.05 -7.96 -4.00
CA VAL A 255 0.29 -7.12 -2.80
C VAL A 255 -0.59 -7.55 -1.64
N SER A 256 -1.85 -7.91 -1.89
CA SER A 256 -2.81 -8.34 -0.85
C SER A 256 -2.40 -9.69 -0.23
N ALA A 257 -2.05 -10.67 -1.06
CA ALA A 257 -1.54 -11.97 -0.61
C ALA A 257 -0.20 -11.83 0.13
N GLY A 258 0.73 -11.04 -0.42
CA GLY A 258 2.01 -10.76 0.21
C GLY A 258 1.85 -10.08 1.57
N ALA A 259 1.01 -9.05 1.68
CA ALA A 259 0.70 -8.39 2.94
C ALA A 259 0.13 -9.37 3.98
N SER A 260 -0.78 -10.26 3.54
CA SER A 260 -1.40 -11.27 4.40
C SER A 260 -0.37 -12.27 4.96
N LEU A 261 0.53 -12.77 4.10
CA LEU A 261 1.63 -13.65 4.50
C LEU A 261 2.62 -12.96 5.45
N LEU A 262 2.96 -11.70 5.20
CA LEU A 262 3.83 -10.91 6.08
C LEU A 262 3.20 -10.75 7.47
N LEU A 263 1.91 -10.40 7.53
CA LEU A 263 1.21 -10.27 8.80
C LEU A 263 1.12 -11.58 9.57
N TYR A 264 0.91 -12.70 8.87
CA TYR A 264 0.93 -14.03 9.46
C TYR A 264 2.32 -14.34 10.06
N ALA A 265 3.38 -14.17 9.28
CA ALA A 265 4.74 -14.47 9.71
C ALA A 265 5.21 -13.58 10.88
N ILE A 266 4.86 -12.30 10.87
CA ILE A 266 5.10 -11.38 11.99
C ILE A 266 4.31 -11.82 13.23
N GLY A 267 3.06 -12.26 13.04
CA GLY A 267 2.22 -12.80 14.12
C GLY A 267 2.78 -14.08 14.77
N ASP A 268 3.42 -14.93 13.97
CA ASP A 268 4.11 -16.16 14.42
C ASP A 268 5.49 -15.89 15.05
N GLY A 269 5.90 -14.61 15.16
CA GLY A 269 7.19 -14.24 15.77
C GLY A 269 8.41 -14.56 14.91
N ARG A 270 8.24 -14.78 13.60
CA ARG A 270 9.35 -15.04 12.66
C ARG A 270 10.14 -13.77 12.36
N GLU A 271 11.42 -13.94 12.06
CA GLU A 271 12.17 -12.89 11.35
C GLU A 271 11.65 -12.84 9.92
N VAL A 272 11.18 -11.66 9.48
CA VAL A 272 10.57 -11.48 8.16
C VAL A 272 11.43 -10.56 7.30
N ARG A 273 11.63 -10.96 6.04
CA ARG A 273 12.23 -10.13 4.98
C ARG A 273 11.33 -10.15 3.76
N ALA A 274 11.25 -9.04 3.05
CA ALA A 274 10.52 -8.96 1.79
C ALA A 274 11.31 -8.18 0.74
N ASP A 275 11.12 -8.53 -0.53
CA ASP A 275 11.58 -7.75 -1.68
C ASP A 275 10.47 -7.66 -2.73
N ALA A 276 10.33 -6.49 -3.34
CA ALA A 276 9.34 -6.23 -4.39
C ALA A 276 9.99 -5.55 -5.61
N GLY A 277 11.27 -5.84 -5.86
CA GLY A 277 12.03 -5.26 -6.96
C GLY A 277 12.72 -3.92 -6.64
N PRO A 278 13.68 -3.51 -7.49
CA PRO A 278 14.63 -2.44 -7.21
C PRO A 278 14.03 -1.02 -7.26
N GLU A 279 12.87 -0.85 -7.89
CA GLU A 279 12.18 0.45 -7.99
C GLU A 279 11.38 0.79 -6.72
N ASN A 280 11.17 -0.20 -5.85
CA ASN A 280 10.41 -0.05 -4.61
C ASN A 280 11.35 0.22 -3.43
N ALA A 281 10.81 0.85 -2.38
CA ALA A 281 11.58 1.11 -1.16
C ALA A 281 12.02 -0.22 -0.51
N PRO A 282 13.18 -0.27 0.16
CA PRO A 282 13.61 -1.46 0.88
C PRO A 282 12.64 -1.80 2.01
N PHE A 283 12.47 -3.10 2.28
CA PHE A 283 11.64 -3.56 3.39
C PHE A 283 12.26 -3.16 4.75
N PRO A 284 11.45 -2.79 5.76
CA PRO A 284 11.96 -2.37 7.07
C PRO A 284 12.84 -3.44 7.76
N GLU A 285 13.87 -2.99 8.48
CA GLU A 285 14.78 -3.91 9.19
C GLU A 285 14.09 -4.62 10.37
N GLU A 286 13.23 -3.89 11.09
CA GLU A 286 12.42 -4.36 12.22
C GLU A 286 10.93 -4.14 11.89
N PRO A 287 10.29 -5.08 11.17
CA PRO A 287 8.93 -4.89 10.69
C PRO A 287 7.91 -5.04 11.82
N THR A 288 7.13 -3.99 12.05
CA THR A 288 5.83 -4.06 12.74
C THR A 288 4.70 -4.28 11.74
N ARG A 289 3.51 -4.68 12.22
CA ARG A 289 2.31 -4.84 11.37
C ARG A 289 2.05 -3.60 10.51
N ASP A 290 2.07 -2.42 11.13
CA ASP A 290 1.83 -1.14 10.45
C ASP A 290 2.93 -0.79 9.45
N SER A 291 4.20 -1.03 9.78
CA SER A 291 5.31 -0.75 8.87
C SER A 291 5.30 -1.65 7.64
N ALA A 292 4.89 -2.93 7.80
CA ALA A 292 4.76 -3.88 6.72
C ALA A 292 3.60 -3.49 5.79
N LEU A 293 2.45 -3.13 6.35
CA LEU A 293 1.30 -2.64 5.57
C LEU A 293 1.58 -1.30 4.88
N THR A 294 2.29 -0.38 5.55
CA THR A 294 2.70 0.89 4.95
C THR A 294 3.69 0.67 3.80
N TRP A 295 4.63 -0.28 3.95
CA TRP A 295 5.52 -0.66 2.87
C TRP A 295 4.74 -1.24 1.68
N CYS A 296 3.82 -2.18 1.93
CA CYS A 296 2.93 -2.72 0.90
C CYS A 296 2.06 -1.65 0.22
N ALA A 297 1.60 -0.64 0.98
CA ALA A 297 0.84 0.49 0.47
C ALA A 297 1.66 1.37 -0.49
N GLY A 298 2.99 1.44 -0.29
CA GLY A 298 3.90 2.19 -1.14
C GLY A 298 4.32 1.48 -2.42
N LEU A 299 4.05 0.18 -2.56
CA LEU A 299 4.54 -0.63 -3.68
C LEU A 299 3.94 -0.19 -5.02
N ARG A 300 4.82 -0.02 -6.01
CA ARG A 300 4.48 0.34 -7.39
C ARG A 300 4.74 -0.84 -8.30
N ALA A 301 4.15 -0.75 -9.50
CA ALA A 301 4.50 -1.68 -10.56
C ALA A 301 5.99 -1.53 -10.88
N SER A 302 6.70 -2.64 -10.88
CA SER A 302 8.14 -2.69 -11.15
C SER A 302 8.39 -3.84 -12.11
N ARG A 303 9.43 -3.75 -12.94
CA ARG A 303 9.89 -4.93 -13.69
C ARG A 303 10.22 -6.08 -12.72
N PRO A 304 10.16 -7.34 -13.16
CA PRO A 304 10.49 -8.49 -12.32
C PRO A 304 11.86 -8.26 -11.67
N PRO A 305 12.04 -8.68 -10.41
CA PRO A 305 13.30 -8.47 -9.72
C PRO A 305 14.41 -9.14 -10.55
N ALA A 306 15.34 -8.34 -11.09
CA ALA A 306 16.35 -8.82 -12.02
C ALA A 306 17.17 -9.95 -11.39
N THR A 307 17.45 -11.05 -12.10
CA THR A 307 18.22 -12.21 -11.58
C THR A 307 19.52 -11.84 -10.86
N GLY A 308 20.17 -10.73 -11.24
CA GLY A 308 21.33 -10.14 -10.55
C GLY A 308 21.00 -9.47 -9.20
N GLY A 309 19.94 -8.67 -9.13
CA GLY A 309 19.52 -7.90 -7.93
C GLY A 309 18.43 -8.59 -7.08
N ALA A 310 17.88 -9.69 -7.57
CA ALA A 310 17.01 -10.61 -6.84
C ALA A 310 17.81 -11.73 -6.16
N SER A 311 19.14 -11.60 -6.17
CA SER A 311 19.82 -11.90 -4.92
C SER A 311 19.19 -10.94 -3.92
N VAL A 312 18.28 -11.44 -3.07
CA VAL A 312 18.09 -10.83 -1.76
C VAL A 312 19.50 -10.84 -1.19
N GLU A 313 20.25 -9.76 -1.40
CA GLU A 313 21.55 -9.53 -0.84
C GLU A 313 21.21 -9.24 0.61
N LEU A 314 21.05 -10.33 1.37
CA LEU A 314 20.84 -10.30 2.80
C LEU A 314 22.06 -9.59 3.36
N ARG A 315 21.95 -8.27 3.55
CA ARG A 315 22.91 -7.57 4.38
C ARG A 315 22.83 -8.26 5.74
N PRO A 316 23.91 -8.91 6.21
CA PRO A 316 23.88 -9.61 7.47
C PRO A 316 23.43 -8.62 8.53
N SER A 317 22.44 -9.03 9.33
CA SER A 317 21.91 -8.26 10.46
C SER A 317 23.07 -7.69 11.27
N THR A 318 23.28 -6.37 11.17
CA THR A 318 24.24 -5.69 12.04
C THR A 318 23.55 -5.47 13.38
N ARG A 319 23.55 -6.52 14.22
CA ARG A 319 23.13 -6.38 15.61
C ARG A 319 24.05 -5.36 16.29
N ARG A 320 23.42 -4.34 16.89
CA ARG A 320 24.00 -3.19 17.64
C ARG A 320 25.32 -3.49 18.37
N PRO A 321 26.31 -2.57 18.35
CA PRO A 321 27.46 -2.66 19.25
C PRO A 321 27.02 -2.46 20.70
N GLY A 322 27.33 -3.43 21.56
CA GLY A 322 27.28 -3.25 23.01
C GLY A 322 28.32 -2.24 23.50
N PRO A 323 28.20 -1.75 24.74
CA PRO A 323 28.87 -0.56 25.23
C PRO A 323 30.32 -0.83 25.66
N THR A 324 31.18 -1.31 24.76
CA THR A 324 32.63 -1.26 24.95
C THR A 324 33.30 -1.35 23.59
N GLY A 325 33.92 -0.26 23.16
CA GLY A 325 34.70 -0.19 21.93
C GLY A 325 35.82 -1.23 21.94
N LYS A 326 35.76 -2.14 20.97
CA LYS A 326 36.88 -2.80 20.28
C LYS A 326 36.29 -3.72 19.23
N THR A 327 36.26 -3.25 17.99
CA THR A 327 35.97 -4.06 16.80
C THR A 327 37.11 -5.06 16.64
N LYS A 328 36.90 -6.30 17.07
CA LYS A 328 37.72 -7.44 16.67
C LYS A 328 36.95 -8.12 15.54
N VAL A 329 37.49 -8.05 14.32
CA VAL A 329 37.02 -8.86 13.20
C VAL A 329 37.30 -10.31 13.59
N ALA A 330 36.26 -10.99 14.08
CA ALA A 330 36.26 -12.42 14.27
C ALA A 330 35.81 -13.05 12.96
N GLU A 331 36.75 -13.67 12.28
CA GLU A 331 36.49 -14.68 11.26
C GLU A 331 35.68 -15.81 11.92
N GLN A 332 34.40 -15.95 11.58
CA GLN A 332 33.53 -17.01 12.11
C GLN A 332 32.44 -17.45 11.12
N PRO A 333 32.10 -18.76 11.10
CA PRO A 333 31.31 -19.42 10.07
C PRO A 333 29.80 -19.39 10.37
N GLY A 334 28.99 -19.46 9.31
CA GLY A 334 27.57 -19.82 9.36
C GLY A 334 26.60 -18.67 9.62
N ALA A 335 26.42 -17.78 8.64
CA ALA A 335 25.22 -16.96 8.58
C ALA A 335 23.99 -17.89 8.55
N SER A 336 22.93 -17.55 9.29
CA SER A 336 21.63 -18.24 9.23
C SER A 336 21.17 -18.30 7.77
N GLU A 337 21.38 -19.45 7.14
CA GLU A 337 21.08 -19.67 5.73
C GLU A 337 19.56 -19.73 5.58
N VAL A 338 18.98 -18.70 4.99
CA VAL A 338 17.60 -18.74 4.51
C VAL A 338 17.51 -19.82 3.43
N ARG A 339 16.83 -20.94 3.71
CA ARG A 339 16.70 -22.07 2.79
C ARG A 339 15.45 -22.03 1.92
N ALA A 340 14.44 -21.22 2.25
CA ALA A 340 13.19 -21.11 1.49
C ALA A 340 12.76 -19.65 1.26
N VAL A 341 12.44 -19.30 0.02
CA VAL A 341 11.87 -18.01 -0.40
C VAL A 341 10.47 -18.28 -0.94
N VAL A 342 9.46 -17.57 -0.43
CA VAL A 342 8.11 -17.61 -1.02
C VAL A 342 8.03 -16.58 -2.13
N LEU A 343 7.76 -17.03 -3.34
CA LEU A 343 7.48 -16.14 -4.48
C LEU A 343 5.97 -15.99 -4.61
N VAL A 344 5.51 -14.74 -4.65
CA VAL A 344 4.13 -14.38 -5.00
C VAL A 344 4.18 -13.60 -6.30
N SER A 345 3.65 -14.19 -7.37
CA SER A 345 3.80 -13.64 -8.72
C SER A 345 2.45 -13.36 -9.38
N CYS A 346 2.41 -12.35 -10.27
CA CYS A 346 1.19 -12.09 -11.05
C CYS A 346 0.78 -13.28 -11.93
N HIS A 347 1.71 -14.17 -12.28
CA HIS A 347 1.43 -15.39 -13.05
C HIS A 347 0.53 -16.36 -12.27
N GLU A 348 0.68 -16.45 -10.93
CA GLU A 348 -0.17 -17.29 -10.07
C GLU A 348 -1.64 -16.85 -10.10
N PHE A 349 -1.92 -15.55 -10.27
CA PHE A 349 -3.28 -15.00 -10.22
C PHE A 349 -3.91 -14.68 -11.59
N ALA A 350 -3.11 -14.36 -12.61
CA ALA A 350 -3.59 -13.98 -13.93
C ALA A 350 -3.32 -15.01 -15.03
N GLY A 351 -2.57 -16.08 -14.73
CA GLY A 351 -2.11 -17.04 -15.72
C GLY A 351 -1.05 -16.46 -16.68
N PRO A 352 -0.69 -17.21 -17.74
CA PRO A 352 0.35 -16.82 -18.68
C PRO A 352 -0.10 -15.64 -19.58
N GLY A 353 0.78 -14.65 -19.75
CA GLY A 353 0.56 -13.51 -20.65
C GLY A 353 1.85 -12.73 -20.95
N PRO A 354 1.79 -11.61 -21.71
CA PRO A 354 2.96 -10.81 -22.12
C PRO A 354 3.70 -10.08 -20.98
N TRP A 355 3.40 -10.41 -19.72
CA TRP A 355 3.82 -9.71 -18.50
C TRP A 355 4.61 -10.57 -17.53
N MET A 356 5.04 -11.76 -17.95
CA MET A 356 6.18 -12.56 -17.46
C MET A 356 6.03 -13.91 -18.17
N SER A 357 6.97 -14.25 -19.06
CA SER A 357 6.93 -15.55 -19.73
C SER A 357 7.26 -16.66 -18.72
N GLN A 358 6.72 -17.88 -18.91
CA GLN A 358 7.12 -19.05 -18.11
C GLN A 358 8.64 -19.24 -18.06
N GLY A 359 9.35 -18.83 -19.12
CA GLY A 359 10.81 -18.88 -19.20
C GLY A 359 11.50 -17.93 -18.22
N GLU A 360 11.04 -16.68 -18.09
CA GLU A 360 11.62 -15.69 -17.16
C GLU A 360 11.35 -16.07 -15.70
N GLU A 361 10.16 -16.63 -15.41
CA GLU A 361 9.86 -17.15 -14.07
C GLU A 361 10.71 -18.39 -13.76
N GLN A 362 10.89 -19.31 -14.71
CA GLN A 362 11.77 -20.47 -14.54
C GLN A 362 13.24 -20.05 -14.40
N GLU A 363 13.70 -19.03 -15.13
CA GLU A 363 15.06 -18.50 -15.03
C GLU A 363 15.30 -17.84 -13.66
N PHE A 364 14.31 -17.13 -13.13
CA PHE A 364 14.35 -16.64 -11.74
C PHE A 364 14.45 -17.79 -10.75
N MET A 365 13.59 -18.81 -10.87
CA MET A 365 13.58 -19.98 -9.99
C MET A 365 14.93 -20.70 -10.04
N GLN A 366 15.44 -21.00 -11.24
CA GLN A 366 16.73 -21.63 -11.45
C GLN A 366 17.88 -20.77 -10.91
N GLY A 367 17.80 -19.44 -11.03
CA GLY A 367 18.81 -18.53 -10.47
C GLY A 367 18.80 -18.48 -8.94
N VAL A 368 17.64 -18.64 -8.31
CA VAL A 368 17.51 -18.73 -6.84
C VAL A 368 17.96 -20.11 -6.33
N GLU A 369 17.56 -21.18 -7.02
CA GLU A 369 17.95 -22.56 -6.73
C GLU A 369 19.46 -22.79 -6.94
N ALA A 370 20.05 -22.22 -7.99
CA ALA A 370 21.49 -22.26 -8.24
C ALA A 370 22.31 -21.55 -7.14
N ARG A 371 21.68 -20.69 -6.34
CA ARG A 371 22.26 -20.04 -5.15
C ARG A 371 21.96 -20.81 -3.84
N GLY A 372 21.48 -22.05 -3.94
CA GLY A 372 21.23 -22.94 -2.80
C GLY A 372 19.92 -22.70 -2.04
N ARG A 373 18.96 -21.96 -2.62
CA ARG A 373 17.69 -21.60 -1.97
C ARG A 373 16.50 -22.26 -2.67
N ARG A 374 15.55 -22.81 -1.91
CA ARG A 374 14.29 -23.35 -2.45
C ARG A 374 13.27 -22.23 -2.66
N VAL A 375 12.49 -22.31 -3.73
CA VAL A 375 11.39 -21.38 -3.98
C VAL A 375 10.04 -22.07 -3.80
N ALA A 376 9.22 -21.54 -2.92
CA ALA A 376 7.85 -21.98 -2.67
C ALA A 376 6.87 -21.09 -3.42
N ARG A 377 5.92 -21.69 -4.15
CA ARG A 377 4.78 -21.00 -4.78
C ARG A 377 3.59 -21.02 -3.84
N LEU A 378 2.68 -20.04 -3.97
CA LEU A 378 1.29 -20.29 -3.59
C LEU A 378 0.74 -21.29 -4.61
N GLY A 379 0.60 -22.56 -4.22
CA GLY A 379 0.14 -23.61 -5.13
C GLY A 379 -1.21 -23.27 -5.79
N ALA A 380 -1.53 -24.02 -6.86
CA ALA A 380 -2.78 -23.87 -7.64
C ALA A 380 -4.09 -24.16 -6.86
N GLU A 381 -4.02 -24.35 -5.54
CA GLU A 381 -5.18 -24.53 -4.65
C GLU A 381 -5.79 -23.21 -4.16
N VAL A 382 -5.45 -22.07 -4.78
CA VAL A 382 -6.22 -20.82 -4.62
C VAL A 382 -7.46 -20.88 -5.53
N SER A 383 -8.32 -21.90 -5.33
CA SER A 383 -9.62 -21.96 -6.00
C SER A 383 -10.63 -20.97 -5.41
N GLU A 384 -10.33 -20.47 -4.21
CA GLU A 384 -11.10 -19.45 -3.51
C GLU A 384 -10.18 -18.30 -3.04
N PRO A 385 -10.10 -17.17 -3.77
CA PRO A 385 -9.19 -16.06 -3.45
C PRO A 385 -9.45 -15.37 -2.10
N TRP A 386 -10.45 -15.80 -1.34
CA TRP A 386 -10.79 -15.33 0.02
C TRP A 386 -10.36 -16.29 1.14
N ARG A 387 -9.78 -17.45 0.82
CA ARG A 387 -9.15 -18.39 1.76
C ARG A 387 -7.71 -18.64 1.32
N ILE A 388 -6.82 -17.74 1.68
CA ILE A 388 -5.36 -17.98 1.72
C ILE A 388 -5.01 -17.87 3.17
#